data_AF-A0A3D5SB54-F1
#
_entry.id   AF-A0A3D5SB54-F1
#
_cell.length_a   1.000
_cell.length_b   1.000
_cell.length_c   1.000
_cell.angle_alpha   90.00
_cell.angle_beta   90.00
_cell.angle_gamma   90.00
#
_symmetry.space_group_name_H-M   'P 1'
#
loop_
_entity.id
_entity.type
_entity.pdbx_description
1 polymer ?
#
loop_
_entity_poly.entity_id
_entity_poly.type
_entity_poly.pdbx_seq_one_letter_code
_entity_poly.pdbx_strand_id
1 'polypeptide(L)' 'KAYIASLEQNLIQQALDDANGVVARAADKLQIRRTTLVEKIRKYDLSRA' A
#
# COMPACT_ATOMS: atom_id res chain seq x y z
N LYS A 1 -15.54 9.13 -7.81
CA LYS A 1 -14.97 7.82 -7.36
C LYS A 1 -13.45 7.74 -7.45
N ALA A 2 -12.78 8.43 -8.39
CA ALA A 2 -11.32 8.37 -8.52
C ALA A 2 -10.54 8.86 -7.28
N TYR A 3 -11.08 9.85 -6.55
CA TYR A 3 -10.43 10.44 -5.38
C TYR A 3 -10.12 9.46 -4.24
N ILE A 4 -11.01 8.48 -3.99
CA ILE A 4 -10.78 7.48 -2.93
C ILE A 4 -9.67 6.51 -3.32
N ALA A 5 -9.57 6.15 -4.60
CA ALA A 5 -8.51 5.28 -5.09
C ALA A 5 -7.14 5.96 -5.02
N SER A 6 -7.05 7.24 -5.40
CA SER A 6 -5.79 8.00 -5.28
C SER A 6 -5.37 8.20 -3.83
N LEU A 7 -6.32 8.45 -2.92
CA LEU A 7 -6.02 8.57 -1.49
C LEU A 7 -5.50 7.25 -0.91
N GLU A 8 -6.15 6.14 -1.26
CA GLU A 8 -5.72 4.81 -0.83
C GLU A 8 -4.31 4.46 -1.35
N GLN A 9 -3.99 4.80 -2.60
CA GLN A 9 -2.64 4.65 -3.15
C GLN A 9 -1.60 5.46 -2.38
N ASN A 10 -1.90 6.73 -2.06
CA ASN A 10 -1.01 7.57 -1.26
C ASN A 10 -0.75 6.99 0.13
N LEU A 11 -1.80 6.49 0.81
CA LEU A 11 -1.66 5.87 2.13
C LEU A 11 -0.81 4.60 2.07
N ILE A 12 -0.98 3.77 1.04
CA ILE A 12 -0.15 2.59 0.82
C ILE A 12 1.30 3.00 0.57
N GLN A 13 1.54 4.00 -0.26
CA GLN A 13 2.87 4.49 -0.57
C GLN A 13 3.57 5.05 0.66
N GLN A 14 2.88 5.86 1.48
CA GLN A 14 3.41 6.38 2.74
C GLN A 14 3.74 5.24 3.72
N ALA A 15 2.83 4.27 3.87
CA ALA A 15 3.08 3.13 4.75
C ALA A 15 4.27 2.27 4.28
N LEU A 16 4.46 2.13 2.96
CA LEU A 16 5.61 1.45 2.39
C LEU A 16 6.91 2.22 2.60
N ASP A 17 6.89 3.54 2.40
CA ASP A 17 8.06 4.42 2.59
C ASP A 17 8.50 4.44 4.05
N ASP A 18 7.55 4.63 4.98
CA ASP A 18 7.78 4.55 6.43
C ASP A 18 8.27 3.16 6.87
N ALA A 19 7.87 2.11 6.14
CA ALA A 19 8.32 0.75 6.36
C ALA A 19 9.60 0.40 5.59
N ASN A 20 10.23 1.35 4.90
CA ASN A 20 11.44 1.17 4.12
C ASN A 20 11.30 0.09 3.02
N GLY A 21 10.10 -0.04 2.44
CA GLY A 21 9.72 -1.05 1.44
C GLY A 21 9.31 -2.42 2.03
N VAL A 22 9.26 -2.56 3.36
CA VAL A 22 8.87 -3.83 4.01
C VAL A 22 7.35 -3.97 4.04
N VAL A 23 6.80 -4.73 3.09
CA VAL A 23 5.35 -4.96 2.92
C VAL A 23 4.67 -5.47 4.20
N ALA A 24 5.33 -6.31 5.01
CA ALA A 24 4.75 -6.79 6.26
C ALA A 24 4.50 -5.65 7.26
N ARG A 25 5.51 -4.79 7.48
CA ARG A 25 5.40 -3.63 8.37
C ARG A 25 4.40 -2.59 7.87
N ALA A 26 4.36 -2.36 6.56
CA ALA A 26 3.36 -1.48 5.95
C ALA A 26 1.93 -2.01 6.14
N ALA A 27 1.72 -3.33 6.00
CA ALA A 27 0.43 -3.97 6.21
C ALA A 27 -0.01 -3.89 7.68
N ASP A 28 0.93 -4.11 8.61
CA ASP A 28 0.69 -3.95 10.04
C ASP A 28 0.32 -2.51 10.38
N LYS A 29 1.00 -1.52 9.79
CA LYS A 29 0.70 -0.09 9.99
C LYS A 29 -0.70 0.29 9.47
N LEU A 30 -1.10 -0.28 8.33
CA LEU A 30 -2.41 -0.09 7.74
C LEU A 30 -3.50 -0.97 8.37
N GLN A 31 -3.16 -1.83 9.35
CA GLN A 31 -4.07 -2.77 10.01
C GLN A 31 -4.83 -3.68 9.02
N ILE A 32 -4.16 -4.09 7.95
CA ILE A 32 -4.70 -5.02 6.94
C ILE A 32 -3.83 -6.24 6.80
N ARG A 33 -4.38 -7.32 6.23
CA ARG A 33 -3.58 -8.52 5.94
C ARG A 33 -2.50 -8.20 4.91
N ARG A 34 -1.29 -8.72 5.13
CA ARG A 34 -0.17 -8.63 4.17
C ARG A 34 -0.58 -9.05 2.77
N THR A 35 -1.35 -10.14 2.64
CA THR A 35 -1.84 -10.61 1.35
C THR A 35 -2.77 -9.59 0.68
N THR A 36 -3.66 -8.94 1.43
CA THR A 36 -4.51 -7.85 0.92
C THR A 36 -3.70 -6.65 0.45
N LEU A 37 -2.65 -6.29 1.19
CA LEU A 37 -1.76 -5.20 0.77
C LEU A 37 -1.07 -5.54 -0.55
N VAL A 38 -0.56 -6.76 -0.72
CA VAL A 38 0.06 -7.21 -1.97
C VAL A 38 -0.91 -7.13 -3.15
N GLU A 39 -2.16 -7.57 -2.97
CA GLU A 39 -3.20 -7.48 -4.00
C GLU A 39 -3.48 -6.01 -4.40
N LYS A 40 -3.56 -5.10 -3.42
CA LYS A 40 -3.74 -3.66 -3.70
C LYS A 40 -2.53 -3.05 -4.41
N ILE A 41 -1.32 -3.38 -3.99
CA ILE A 41 -0.08 -2.91 -4.62
C ILE A 41 -0.04 -3.34 -6.09
N ARG A 42 -0.40 -4.59 -6.41
CA ARG A 42 -0.49 -5.09 -7.79
C ARG A 42 -1.60 -4.40 -8.58
N LYS A 43 -2.79 -4.24 -7.98
CA LYS A 43 -3.93 -3.57 -8.61
C LYS A 43 -3.64 -2.11 -8.98
N TYR A 44 -2.85 -1.44 -8.16
CA TYR A 44 -2.48 -0.03 -8.35
C TYR A 44 -1.14 0.17 -9.03
N ASP A 45 -0.48 -0.90 -9.48
CA ASP A 45 0.85 -0.87 -10.08
C ASP A 45 1.89 -0.11 -9.20
N LEU A 46 1.72 -0.18 -7.87
CA LEU A 46 2.64 0.44 -6.89
C LEU A 46 3.96 -0.35 -6.77
N SER A 47 4.15 -1.38 -7.59
CA SER A 47 5.37 -2.17 -7.70
C SER A 47 6.28 -1.55 -8.76
N ARG A 48 7.07 -0.55 -8.36
CA ARG A 48 8.12 0.13 -9.15
C ARG A 48 7.67 1.16 -10.19
N ALA A 49 8.01 2.42 -9.89
CA ALA A 49 9.09 3.07 -10.65
C ALA A 49 10.45 2.64 -10.06
#